data_AF-A0A0R3PE80-F1
#
_entry.id   AF-A0A0R3PE80-F1
#
_cell.length_a   1.000
_cell.length_b   1.000
_cell.length_c   1.000
_cell.angle_alpha   90.00
_cell.angle_beta   90.00
_cell.angle_gamma   90.00
#
_symmetry.space_group_name_H-M   'P 1'
#
loop_
_entity.id
_entity.type
_entity.pdbx_description
1 polymer ?
#
loop_
_entity_poly.entity_id
_entity_poly.type
_entity_poly.pdbx_seq_one_letter_code
_entity_poly.pdbx_strand_id
1 'polypeptide(L)'
;MEVSNPEEVLAMLDSIDAMTDVLEYLYESQRRRRTYVRPEHVPFLETRFRDFDEYLSSQTPEAFLQYTRLMPAEFEQLFEHLGGRLHHASTHAAPIGARQRMCIYLRRVRVL
;
A
#
# COMPACT_ATOMS: atom_id res chain seq x y z
N MET A 1 -46.07 13.71 25.53
CA MET A 1 -45.11 13.64 24.41
C MET A 1 -44.35 14.94 24.43
N GLU A 2 -43.18 14.95 25.07
CA GLU A 2 -42.33 16.14 25.10
C GLU A 2 -41.79 16.42 23.70
N VAL A 3 -41.95 17.67 23.28
CA VAL A 3 -41.45 18.19 22.01
C VAL A 3 -39.92 18.23 22.13
N SER A 4 -39.22 17.47 21.28
CA SER A 4 -37.76 17.53 21.18
C SER A 4 -37.30 18.98 21.08
N ASN A 5 -36.33 19.37 21.90
CA ASN A 5 -35.74 20.70 21.90
C ASN A 5 -35.33 21.07 20.46
N PRO A 6 -35.92 22.10 19.84
CA PRO A 6 -35.69 22.40 18.43
C PRO A 6 -34.23 22.70 18.11
N GLU A 7 -33.46 23.23 19.08
CA GLU A 7 -32.03 23.45 18.93
C GLU A 7 -31.24 22.12 18.87
N GLU A 8 -31.63 21.13 19.66
CA GLU A 8 -31.03 19.78 19.61
C GLU A 8 -31.36 19.08 18.30
N VAL A 9 -32.59 19.25 17.80
CA VAL A 9 -32.99 18.69 16.50
C VAL A 9 -32.17 19.32 15.37
N LEU A 10 -31.95 20.64 15.39
CA LEU A 10 -31.13 21.33 14.40
C LEU A 10 -29.65 20.91 14.47
N ALA A 11 -29.07 20.85 15.67
CA ALA A 11 -27.69 20.38 15.85
C ALA A 11 -27.50 18.92 15.39
N MET A 12 -28.53 18.09 15.57
CA MET A 12 -28.53 16.71 15.09
C MET A 12 -28.59 16.63 13.56
N LEU A 13 -29.39 17.49 12.92
CA LEU A 13 -29.44 17.59 11.45
C LEU A 13 -28.10 18.05 10.87
N ASP A 14 -27.48 19.09 11.45
CA ASP A 14 -26.16 19.58 11.04
C ASP A 14 -25.08 18.47 11.16
N SER A 15 -25.18 17.66 12.21
CA SER A 15 -24.28 16.52 12.41
C SER A 15 -24.48 15.43 11.35
N ILE A 16 -25.72 15.20 10.92
CA ILE A 16 -26.04 14.23 9.86
C ILE A 16 -25.53 14.72 8.50
N ASP A 17 -25.70 16.00 8.19
CA ASP A 17 -25.18 16.58 6.93
C ASP A 17 -23.65 16.50 6.88
N ALA A 18 -22.97 16.86 7.98
CA ALA A 18 -21.51 16.72 8.07
C ALA A 18 -21.03 15.26 7.93
N MET A 19 -21.77 14.29 8.48
CA MET A 19 -21.45 12.87 8.28
C MET A 19 -21.66 12.43 6.83
N THR A 20 -22.64 12.99 6.14
CA THR A 20 -22.92 12.71 4.73
C THR A 20 -21.78 13.19 3.84
N ASP A 21 -21.28 14.42 4.07
CA ASP A 21 -20.11 14.96 3.37
C ASP A 21 -18.84 14.12 3.58
N VAL A 22 -18.62 13.64 4.82
CA VAL A 22 -17.50 12.74 5.13
C VAL A 22 -17.64 11.41 4.39
N LEU A 23 -18.84 10.83 4.35
CA LEU A 23 -19.09 9.59 3.63
C LEU A 23 -18.90 9.75 2.12
N GLU A 24 -19.36 10.87 1.54
CA GLU A 24 -19.13 11.19 0.13
C GLU A 24 -17.64 11.35 -0.16
N TYR A 25 -16.90 12.10 0.65
CA TYR A 25 -15.46 12.25 0.53
C TYR A 25 -14.72 10.90 0.63
N LEU A 26 -15.10 10.03 1.57
CA LEU A 26 -14.51 8.71 1.73
C LEU A 26 -14.83 7.81 0.52
N TYR A 27 -16.06 7.88 0.01
CA TYR A 27 -16.49 7.13 -1.17
C TYR A 27 -15.76 7.59 -2.43
N GLU A 28 -15.63 8.89 -2.66
CA GLU A 28 -14.84 9.46 -3.76
C GLU A 28 -13.35 9.12 -3.62
N SER A 29 -12.81 9.18 -2.40
CA SER A 29 -11.42 8.83 -2.11
C SER A 29 -11.14 7.34 -2.35
N GLN A 30 -12.10 6.46 -2.06
CA GLN A 30 -12.03 5.05 -2.40
C GLN A 30 -12.12 4.83 -3.91
N ARG A 31 -13.01 5.53 -4.63
CA ARG A 31 -13.08 5.49 -6.11
C ARG A 31 -11.80 6.00 -6.78
N ARG A 32 -11.10 6.95 -6.15
CA ARG A 32 -9.79 7.48 -6.60
C ARG A 32 -8.61 6.59 -6.24
N ARG A 33 -8.77 5.49 -5.49
CA ARG A 33 -7.72 4.46 -5.38
C ARG A 33 -7.56 3.82 -6.74
N ARG A 34 -6.63 4.36 -7.54
CA ARG A 34 -6.26 3.86 -8.86
C ARG A 34 -6.09 2.34 -8.77
N THR A 35 -6.91 1.61 -9.53
CA THR A 35 -6.71 0.18 -9.73
C THR A 35 -5.43 0.02 -10.54
N TYR A 36 -4.31 -0.19 -9.84
CA TYR A 36 -3.00 -0.39 -10.47
C TYR A 36 -2.96 -1.66 -11.35
N VAL A 37 -3.92 -2.54 -11.14
CA VAL A 37 -4.08 -3.81 -11.82
C VAL A 37 -5.51 -3.87 -12.34
N ARG A 38 -5.67 -3.81 -13.65
CA ARG A 38 -6.96 -3.97 -14.31
C ARG A 38 -7.14 -5.45 -14.67
N PRO A 39 -8.38 -5.93 -14.92
CA PRO A 39 -8.63 -7.32 -15.29
C PRO A 39 -7.76 -7.82 -16.45
N GLU A 40 -7.40 -6.94 -17.39
CA GLU A 40 -6.55 -7.26 -18.55
C GLU A 40 -5.10 -7.55 -18.16
N HIS A 41 -4.64 -7.09 -16.99
CA HIS A 41 -3.30 -7.34 -16.48
C HIS A 41 -3.20 -8.68 -15.74
N VAL A 42 -4.32 -9.28 -15.32
CA VAL A 42 -4.37 -10.49 -14.47
C VAL A 42 -3.60 -11.69 -15.06
N PRO A 43 -3.72 -12.01 -16.37
CA PRO A 43 -2.97 -13.12 -16.97
C PRO A 43 -1.45 -12.95 -16.96
N PHE A 44 -0.95 -11.73 -16.78
CA PHE A 44 0.47 -11.37 -16.85
C PHE A 44 1.06 -11.03 -15.49
N LEU A 45 0.30 -11.17 -14.40
CA LEU A 45 0.79 -10.84 -13.06
C LEU A 45 1.90 -11.79 -12.64
N GLU A 46 1.75 -13.09 -12.89
CA GLU A 46 2.75 -14.08 -12.52
C GLU A 46 4.09 -13.86 -13.22
N THR A 47 4.09 -13.52 -14.51
CA THR A 47 5.34 -13.24 -15.26
C THR A 47 6.01 -11.97 -14.78
N ARG A 48 5.24 -10.88 -14.58
CA ARG A 48 5.80 -9.58 -14.18
C ARG A 48 6.49 -9.60 -12.80
N PHE A 49 6.04 -10.46 -11.88
CA PHE A 49 6.68 -10.62 -10.56
C PHE A 49 7.72 -11.74 -10.53
N ARG A 50 7.55 -12.80 -11.32
CA ARG A 50 8.59 -13.81 -11.52
C ARG A 50 9.87 -13.16 -12.05
N ASP A 51 9.73 -12.22 -12.99
CA ASP A 51 10.84 -11.40 -13.50
C ASP A 51 11.57 -10.61 -12.40
N PHE A 52 10.86 -10.16 -11.36
CA PHE A 52 11.47 -9.30 -10.34
C PHE A 52 12.27 -10.08 -9.29
N ASP A 53 11.75 -11.23 -8.84
CA ASP A 53 12.51 -12.11 -7.95
C ASP A 53 13.69 -12.75 -8.70
N GLU A 54 13.51 -13.16 -9.95
CA GLU A 54 14.60 -13.61 -10.82
C GLU A 54 15.62 -12.48 -11.06
N TYR A 55 15.17 -11.25 -11.30
CA TYR A 55 16.05 -10.08 -11.43
C TYR A 55 16.85 -9.83 -10.16
N LEU A 56 16.25 -9.84 -8.98
CA LEU A 56 16.99 -9.67 -7.72
C LEU A 56 17.99 -10.80 -7.48
N SER A 57 17.59 -12.05 -7.74
CA SER A 57 18.46 -13.21 -7.54
C SER A 57 19.62 -13.30 -8.54
N SER A 58 19.48 -12.68 -9.72
CA SER A 58 20.52 -12.64 -10.76
C SER A 58 21.51 -11.48 -10.58
N GLN A 59 21.31 -10.58 -9.61
CA GLN A 59 22.25 -9.50 -9.35
C GLN A 59 23.52 -10.00 -8.66
N THR A 60 24.66 -9.41 -9.02
CA THR A 60 25.86 -9.54 -8.20
C THR A 60 25.67 -8.77 -6.88
N PRO A 61 26.42 -9.11 -5.81
CA PRO A 61 26.33 -8.39 -4.54
C PRO A 61 26.50 -6.86 -4.69
N GLU A 62 27.37 -6.42 -5.58
CA GLU A 62 27.64 -5.01 -5.84
C GLU A 62 26.47 -4.33 -6.54
N ALA A 63 25.84 -5.00 -7.51
CA ALA A 63 24.64 -4.48 -8.18
C ALA A 63 23.46 -4.41 -7.19
N PHE A 64 23.31 -5.43 -6.34
CA PHE A 64 22.30 -5.45 -5.29
C PHE A 64 22.52 -4.31 -4.28
N LEU A 65 23.77 -4.06 -3.89
CA LEU A 65 24.16 -2.93 -3.06
C LEU A 65 23.84 -1.59 -3.74
N GLN A 66 24.12 -1.43 -5.03
CA GLN A 66 23.77 -0.19 -5.74
C GLN A 66 22.26 0.02 -5.81
N TYR A 67 21.49 -1.07 -5.94
CA TYR A 67 20.04 -1.01 -6.05
C TYR A 67 19.34 -0.74 -4.71
N THR A 68 19.75 -1.44 -3.64
CA THR A 68 19.11 -1.40 -2.32
C THR A 68 19.85 -0.58 -1.28
N ARG A 69 21.12 -0.22 -1.54
CA ARG A 69 22.06 0.42 -0.60
C ARG A 69 22.43 -0.42 0.62
N LEU A 70 22.10 -1.71 0.59
CA LEU A 70 22.48 -2.69 1.60
C LEU A 70 23.23 -3.83 0.91
N MET A 71 24.21 -4.38 1.61
CA MET A 71 24.73 -5.69 1.23
C MET A 71 23.62 -6.74 1.37
N PRO A 72 23.65 -7.82 0.55
CA PRO A 72 22.62 -8.86 0.63
C PRO A 72 22.39 -9.39 2.06
N ALA A 73 23.45 -9.61 2.84
CA ALA A 73 23.33 -10.07 4.22
C ALA A 73 22.62 -9.05 5.16
N GLU A 74 22.92 -7.75 5.01
CA GLU A 74 22.28 -6.68 5.78
C GLU A 74 20.79 -6.56 5.42
N PHE A 75 20.48 -6.75 4.13
CA PHE A 75 19.10 -6.79 3.66
C PHE A 75 18.33 -7.97 4.28
N GLU A 76 18.90 -9.17 4.31
CA GLU A 76 18.26 -10.34 4.91
C GLU A 76 17.98 -10.13 6.40
N GLN A 77 18.97 -9.63 7.14
CA GLN A 77 18.80 -9.32 8.57
C GLN A 77 17.68 -8.31 8.78
N LEU A 78 17.64 -7.23 8.00
CA LEU A 78 16.59 -6.23 8.11
C LEU A 78 15.22 -6.80 7.71
N PHE A 79 15.17 -7.69 6.72
CA PHE A 79 13.96 -8.35 6.26
C PHE A 79 13.43 -9.36 7.29
N GLU A 80 14.27 -10.06 8.05
CA GLU A 80 13.80 -10.94 9.13
C GLU A 80 13.07 -10.13 10.23
N HIS A 81 13.55 -8.93 10.54
CA HIS A 81 12.95 -8.07 11.58
C HIS A 81 11.68 -7.35 11.10
N LEU A 82 11.62 -6.98 9.82
CA LEU A 82 10.53 -6.15 9.27
C LEU A 82 9.57 -6.91 8.36
N GLY A 83 9.97 -8.05 7.81
CA GLY A 83 9.23 -8.80 6.80
C GLY A 83 7.84 -9.21 7.25
N GLY A 84 7.71 -9.65 8.52
CA GLY A 84 6.42 -9.96 9.13
C GLY A 84 5.53 -8.73 9.36
N ARG A 85 6.09 -7.52 9.38
CA ARG A 85 5.36 -6.25 9.58
C ARG A 85 5.02 -5.55 8.27
N LEU A 86 5.69 -5.92 7.18
CA LEU A 86 5.39 -5.44 5.83
C LEU A 86 4.09 -6.11 5.33
N HIS A 87 2.95 -5.82 5.95
CA HIS A 87 1.66 -6.32 5.52
C HIS A 87 1.17 -5.61 4.25
N HIS A 88 0.52 -6.38 3.38
CA HIS A 88 -0.10 -5.88 2.18
C HIS A 88 -1.54 -5.44 2.50
N ALA A 89 -1.89 -4.17 2.22
CA ALA A 89 -3.31 -3.80 2.15
C ALA A 89 -3.93 -4.51 0.93
N SER A 90 -5.06 -5.20 1.07
CA SER A 90 -5.73 -6.02 0.02
C SER A 90 -6.27 -5.20 -1.17
N THR A 91 -5.65 -4.08 -1.51
CA THR A 91 -6.00 -3.14 -2.57
C THR A 91 -5.21 -3.36 -3.86
N HIS A 92 -4.21 -4.26 -3.88
CA HIS A 92 -3.52 -4.62 -5.12
C HIS A 92 -3.86 -6.07 -5.50
N ALA A 93 -4.42 -6.27 -6.68
CA ALA A 93 -4.71 -7.59 -7.24
C ALA A 93 -3.43 -8.34 -7.72
N ALA A 94 -2.25 -7.80 -7.41
CA ALA A 94 -0.96 -8.26 -7.88
C ALA A 94 -0.03 -8.48 -6.67
N PRO A 95 0.46 -9.70 -6.42
CA PRO A 95 1.22 -10.01 -5.21
C PRO A 95 2.66 -9.52 -5.37
N ILE A 96 2.89 -8.22 -5.13
CA ILE A 96 4.26 -7.76 -4.85
C ILE A 96 4.62 -8.35 -3.50
N GLY A 97 5.55 -9.30 -3.43
CA GLY A 97 5.98 -9.93 -2.18
C GLY A 97 6.57 -8.93 -1.18
N ALA A 98 6.62 -9.29 0.11
CA ALA A 98 7.19 -8.43 1.15
C ALA A 98 8.64 -8.02 0.84
N ARG A 99 9.45 -8.96 0.32
CA ARG A 99 10.83 -8.71 -0.12
C ARG A 99 10.89 -7.63 -1.20
N GLN A 100 10.06 -7.77 -2.22
CA GLN A 100 10.03 -6.86 -3.36
C GLN A 100 9.61 -5.44 -2.95
N ARG A 101 8.62 -5.33 -2.06
CA ARG A 101 8.21 -4.04 -1.47
C ARG A 101 9.37 -3.39 -0.72
N MET A 102 10.14 -4.17 0.03
CA MET A 102 11.30 -3.68 0.77
C MET A 102 12.41 -3.19 -0.17
N CYS A 103 12.72 -3.93 -1.23
CA CYS A 103 13.69 -3.49 -2.24
C CYS A 103 13.28 -2.17 -2.90
N ILE A 104 12.00 -2.02 -3.26
CA ILE A 104 11.46 -0.78 -3.85
C ILE A 104 11.52 0.38 -2.84
N TYR A 105 11.19 0.10 -1.57
CA TYR A 105 11.25 1.08 -0.49
C TYR A 105 12.67 1.61 -0.29
N LEU A 106 13.65 0.71 -0.12
CA LEU A 106 15.06 1.05 0.09
C LEU A 106 15.66 1.80 -1.11
N ARG A 107 15.23 1.48 -2.33
CA ARG A 107 15.62 2.23 -3.53
C ARG A 107 15.13 3.68 -3.50
N ARG A 108 13.94 3.93 -2.96
CA ARG A 108 13.29 5.27 -2.98
C ARG A 108 13.59 6.13 -1.77
N VAL A 109 13.64 5.53 -0.59
CA VAL A 109 13.91 6.27 0.65
C VAL A 109 15.40 6.40 0.80
N ARG A 110 15.91 7.64 0.74
CA ARG A 110 17.26 7.93 1.22
C ARG A 110 17.26 7.66 2.72
N VAL A 111 17.80 6.50 3.13
CA VAL A 111 18.33 6.37 4.48
C VAL A 111 19.54 7.30 4.51
N LEU A 112 19.37 8.44 5.18
CA LEU A 112 20.43 9.40 5.50
C LEU A 112 21.24 8.86 6.68
#